data_AF-A0A349QQ17-F1
#
_entry.id   AF-A0A349QQ17-F1
#
_cell.length_a   1.000
_cell.length_b   1.000
_cell.length_c   1.000
_cell.angle_alpha   90.00
_cell.angle_beta   90.00
_cell.angle_gamma   90.00
#
_symmetry.space_group_name_H-M   'P 1'
#
loop_
_entity.id
_entity.type
_entity.pdbx_description
1 polymer ?
#
loop_
_entity_poly.entity_id
_entity_poly.type
_entity_poly.pdbx_seq_one_letter_code
_entity_poly.pdbx_strand_id
1 'polypeptide(L)'
;MKKLRKILPVILMIWPYLFLIGLWVACDLGDNGLSWFTGFSMLGTIAVYGLNIVNAFRGFDKEEGEKLAFYDMLIKLIHIPFYILIFVFGMVLVAVMVVPVFVMLTPFLIFMLAIGDFFLMITSSMYGISAALRLGKAGEISKTASVVHFILHFFFVADVISAIVLYRTAKKKKQENIPLKDSQLF
;
A
#
# COMPACT_ATOMS: atom_id res chain seq x y z
N MET A 1 8.39 -19.55 7.61
CA MET A 1 8.62 -18.45 6.63
C MET A 1 7.47 -18.22 5.63
N LYS A 2 6.94 -19.23 4.93
CA LYS A 2 5.86 -19.03 3.92
C LYS A 2 4.55 -18.39 4.46
N LYS A 3 4.14 -18.71 5.70
CA LYS A 3 2.97 -18.08 6.36
C LYS A 3 3.18 -16.59 6.60
N LEU A 4 4.35 -16.20 7.10
CA LEU A 4 4.68 -14.80 7.41
C LEU A 4 4.56 -13.90 6.16
N ARG A 5 4.94 -14.41 4.99
CA ARG A 5 4.86 -13.67 3.72
C ARG A 5 3.44 -13.29 3.29
N LYS A 6 2.43 -14.04 3.75
CA LYS A 6 1.00 -13.76 3.49
C LYS A 6 0.39 -12.88 4.58
N ILE A 7 0.88 -12.99 5.81
CA ILE A 7 0.36 -12.25 6.96
C ILE A 7 0.77 -10.78 6.90
N LEU A 8 2.02 -10.49 6.50
CA LEU A 8 2.53 -9.12 6.45
C LEU A 8 1.70 -8.15 5.57
N PRO A 9 1.32 -8.48 4.32
CA PRO A 9 0.46 -7.59 3.54
C PRO A 9 -0.93 -7.43 4.15
N VAL A 10 -1.47 -8.45 4.83
CA VAL A 10 -2.75 -8.36 5.55
C VAL A 10 -2.65 -7.43 6.76
N ILE A 11 -1.54 -7.49 7.51
CA ILE A 11 -1.27 -6.53 8.59
C ILE A 11 -1.22 -5.12 8.02
N LEU A 12 -0.55 -4.91 6.88
CA LEU A 12 -0.48 -3.59 6.23
C LEU A 12 -1.85 -3.07 5.78
N MET A 13 -2.74 -3.93 5.30
CA MET A 13 -4.12 -3.57 4.94
C MET A 13 -4.89 -3.00 6.13
N ILE A 14 -4.73 -3.63 7.30
CA ILE A 14 -5.52 -3.35 8.50
C ILE A 14 -4.89 -2.22 9.35
N TRP A 15 -3.57 -2.03 9.25
CA TRP A 15 -2.80 -1.07 10.04
C TRP A 15 -3.37 0.35 10.11
N PRO A 16 -3.71 1.03 8.99
CA PRO A 16 -4.23 2.41 9.06
C PRO A 16 -5.55 2.51 9.81
N TYR A 17 -6.39 1.47 9.75
CA TYR A 17 -7.66 1.41 10.49
C TYR A 17 -7.45 1.19 11.99
N LEU A 18 -6.52 0.31 12.36
CA LEU A 18 -6.14 0.11 13.76
C LEU A 18 -5.50 1.37 14.35
N PHE A 19 -4.72 2.10 13.56
CA PHE A 19 -4.15 3.37 13.97
C PHE A 19 -5.26 4.37 14.34
N LEU A 20 -6.29 4.53 13.49
CA LEU A 20 -7.41 5.44 13.78
C LEU A 20 -8.20 5.02 15.02
N ILE A 21 -8.51 3.74 15.18
CA ILE A 21 -9.21 3.23 16.37
C ILE A 21 -8.36 3.45 17.62
N GLY A 22 -7.06 3.15 17.55
CA GLY A 22 -6.14 3.34 18.66
C GLY A 22 -5.99 4.81 19.04
N LEU A 23 -5.95 5.73 18.07
CA LEU A 23 -5.92 7.16 18.31
C LEU A 23 -7.18 7.64 19.03
N TRP A 24 -8.35 7.15 18.60
CA TRP A 24 -9.62 7.47 19.24
C TRP A 24 -9.65 7.02 20.71
N VAL A 25 -9.26 5.76 20.99
CA VAL A 25 -9.14 5.25 22.36
C VAL A 25 -8.12 6.04 23.18
N ALA A 26 -7.00 6.43 22.59
CA ALA A 26 -5.97 7.20 23.26
C ALA A 26 -6.44 8.60 23.66
N CYS A 27 -7.28 9.24 22.83
CA CYS A 27 -7.93 10.51 23.16
C CYS A 27 -8.84 10.38 24.39
N ASP A 28 -9.61 9.30 24.49
CA ASP A 28 -10.51 9.05 25.64
C ASP A 28 -9.72 8.81 26.95
N LEU A 29 -8.50 8.30 26.86
CA LEU A 29 -7.61 8.05 27.99
C LEU A 29 -6.81 9.30 28.42
N GLY A 30 -6.97 10.44 27.75
CA GLY A 30 -6.29 11.69 28.03
C GLY A 30 -4.78 11.68 27.72
N ASP A 31 -4.04 12.63 28.27
CA ASP A 31 -2.64 12.92 27.90
C ASP A 31 -1.70 11.70 28.04
N ASN A 32 -1.88 10.91 29.11
CA ASN A 32 -1.10 9.69 29.31
C ASN A 32 -1.37 8.67 28.21
N GLY A 33 -2.65 8.48 27.84
CA GLY A 33 -3.05 7.59 26.75
C GLY A 33 -2.45 8.02 25.41
N LEU A 34 -2.50 9.33 25.10
CA LEU A 34 -1.95 9.89 23.88
C LEU A 34 -0.42 9.71 23.79
N SER A 35 0.29 9.93 24.88
CA SER A 35 1.75 9.75 24.95
C SER A 35 2.17 8.29 24.68
N TRP A 36 1.54 7.34 25.38
CA TRP A 36 1.79 5.91 25.18
C TRP A 36 1.43 5.48 23.76
N PHE A 37 0.26 5.88 23.26
CA PHE A 37 -0.19 5.57 21.91
C PHE A 37 0.79 6.09 20.86
N THR A 38 1.27 7.33 21.01
CA THR A 38 2.24 7.93 20.07
C THR A 38 3.52 7.09 20.02
N GLY A 39 4.09 6.72 21.17
CA GLY A 39 5.29 5.90 21.22
C GLY A 39 5.11 4.52 20.59
N PHE A 40 4.05 3.79 20.95
CA PHE A 40 3.80 2.44 20.42
C PHE A 40 3.42 2.44 18.94
N SER A 41 2.62 3.41 18.50
CA SER A 41 2.18 3.50 17.10
C SER A 41 3.33 3.90 16.17
N MET A 42 4.28 4.73 16.60
CA MET A 42 5.49 5.02 15.84
C MET A 42 6.36 3.77 15.64
N LEU A 43 6.67 3.06 16.73
CA LEU A 43 7.45 1.81 16.66
C LEU A 43 6.74 0.75 15.82
N GLY A 44 5.43 0.59 16.03
CA GLY A 44 4.58 -0.31 15.26
C GLY A 44 4.57 0.01 13.77
N THR A 45 4.42 1.29 13.41
CA THR A 45 4.39 1.72 12.00
C THR A 45 5.73 1.47 11.32
N ILE A 46 6.84 1.79 11.97
CA ILE A 46 8.19 1.51 11.46
C ILE A 46 8.37 0.00 11.24
N ALA A 47 7.96 -0.82 12.22
CA ALA A 47 8.07 -2.27 12.10
C ALA A 47 7.19 -2.82 10.97
N VAL A 48 5.92 -2.41 10.90
CA VAL A 48 4.98 -2.86 9.86
C VAL A 48 5.48 -2.47 8.48
N TYR A 49 5.92 -1.23 8.28
CA TYR A 49 6.41 -0.76 6.98
C TYR A 49 7.72 -1.44 6.60
N GLY A 50 8.71 -1.43 7.49
CA GLY A 50 10.01 -2.07 7.25
C GLY A 50 9.89 -3.56 6.92
N LEU A 51 9.08 -4.31 7.69
CA LEU A 51 8.86 -5.73 7.43
C LEU A 51 8.13 -5.97 6.11
N ASN A 52 7.18 -5.11 5.73
CA ASN A 52 6.46 -5.22 4.46
C ASN A 52 7.35 -4.92 3.25
N ILE A 53 8.20 -3.88 3.33
CA ILE A 53 9.19 -3.57 2.30
C ILE A 53 10.12 -4.77 2.11
N VAL A 54 10.69 -5.28 3.21
CA VAL A 54 11.57 -6.46 3.18
C VAL A 54 10.84 -7.68 2.60
N ASN A 55 9.57 -7.87 2.94
CA ASN A 55 8.76 -8.98 2.42
C ASN A 55 8.52 -8.88 0.90
N ALA A 56 8.22 -7.68 0.39
CA ALA A 56 8.01 -7.43 -1.03
C ALA A 56 9.26 -7.79 -1.87
N PHE A 57 10.45 -7.47 -1.37
CA PHE A 57 11.71 -7.74 -2.08
C PHE A 57 12.27 -9.16 -1.83
N ARG A 58 12.15 -9.73 -0.62
CA ARG A 58 12.74 -11.04 -0.27
C ARG A 58 11.88 -12.25 -0.64
N GLY A 59 10.58 -12.08 -0.79
CA GLY A 59 9.69 -13.18 -1.16
C GLY A 59 9.55 -13.33 -2.67
N PHE A 60 9.32 -14.56 -3.13
CA PHE A 60 8.51 -14.89 -4.31
C PHE A 60 9.27 -15.25 -5.62
N ASP A 61 9.44 -16.55 -5.92
CA ASP A 61 10.01 -17.07 -7.18
C ASP A 61 9.22 -16.59 -8.42
N LYS A 62 9.67 -16.92 -9.65
CA LYS A 62 9.00 -16.50 -10.92
C LYS A 62 7.46 -16.67 -10.90
N GLU A 63 6.96 -17.81 -10.42
CA GLU A 63 5.52 -18.13 -10.31
C GLU A 63 4.72 -17.20 -9.37
N GLU A 64 5.41 -16.41 -8.56
CA GLU A 64 4.81 -15.66 -7.48
C GLU A 64 4.72 -14.14 -7.75
N GLY A 65 5.16 -13.68 -8.94
CA GLY A 65 4.93 -12.31 -9.41
C GLY A 65 3.44 -11.95 -9.52
N GLU A 66 2.59 -12.90 -9.92
CA GLU A 66 1.12 -12.76 -9.90
C GLU A 66 0.60 -12.53 -8.47
N LYS A 67 1.13 -13.27 -7.48
CA LYS A 67 0.72 -13.12 -6.08
C LYS A 67 1.08 -11.75 -5.53
N LEU A 68 2.26 -11.23 -5.88
CA LEU A 68 2.67 -9.87 -5.51
C LEU A 68 1.76 -8.82 -6.16
N ALA A 69 1.41 -8.97 -7.44
CA ALA A 69 0.48 -8.09 -8.12
C ALA A 69 -0.94 -8.15 -7.50
N PHE A 70 -1.37 -9.34 -7.05
CA PHE A 70 -2.62 -9.50 -6.33
C PHE A 70 -2.62 -8.75 -5.00
N TYR A 71 -1.56 -8.89 -4.19
CA TYR A 71 -1.47 -8.16 -2.91
C TYR A 71 -1.35 -6.65 -3.11
N ASP A 72 -0.59 -6.20 -4.11
CA ASP A 72 -0.51 -4.79 -4.49
C ASP A 72 -1.90 -4.20 -4.78
N MET A 73 -2.68 -4.88 -5.64
CA MET A 73 -4.06 -4.48 -5.95
C MET A 73 -4.94 -4.49 -4.69
N LEU A 74 -4.89 -5.57 -3.90
CA LEU A 74 -5.76 -5.73 -2.74
C LEU A 74 -5.47 -4.70 -1.64
N ILE A 75 -4.21 -4.41 -1.36
CA ILE A 75 -3.81 -3.38 -0.38
C ILE A 75 -4.39 -2.03 -0.78
N LYS A 76 -4.21 -1.63 -2.04
CA LYS A 76 -4.69 -0.34 -2.54
C LYS A 76 -6.20 -0.23 -2.49
N LEU A 77 -6.93 -1.25 -2.94
CA LEU A 77 -8.39 -1.26 -2.89
C LEU A 77 -8.91 -1.15 -1.45
N ILE A 78 -8.27 -1.85 -0.51
CA ILE A 78 -8.63 -1.78 0.91
C ILE A 78 -8.26 -0.42 1.51
N HIS A 79 -7.22 0.27 1.03
CA HIS A 79 -6.86 1.60 1.53
C HIS A 79 -7.69 2.76 0.94
N ILE A 80 -8.48 2.54 -0.14
CA ILE A 80 -9.34 3.60 -0.72
C ILE A 80 -10.24 4.28 0.32
N PRO A 81 -11.01 3.57 1.17
CA PRO A 81 -11.87 4.22 2.17
C PRO A 81 -11.07 5.08 3.16
N PHE A 82 -9.91 4.59 3.60
CA PHE A 82 -8.99 5.34 4.46
C PHE A 82 -8.52 6.62 3.78
N TYR A 83 -8.07 6.54 2.53
CA TYR A 83 -7.62 7.68 1.75
C TYR A 83 -8.72 8.72 1.51
N ILE A 84 -9.96 8.29 1.24
CA ILE A 84 -11.11 9.18 1.14
C ILE A 84 -11.37 9.87 2.48
N LEU A 85 -11.28 9.14 3.60
CA LEU A 85 -11.47 9.69 4.93
C LEU A 85 -10.44 10.78 5.26
N ILE A 86 -9.15 10.52 5.01
CA ILE A 86 -8.07 11.49 5.23
C ILE A 86 -8.23 12.70 4.32
N PHE A 87 -8.61 12.50 3.05
CA PHE A 87 -8.87 13.60 2.11
C PHE A 87 -10.01 14.50 2.58
N VAL A 88 -11.15 13.92 2.97
CA VAL A 88 -12.30 14.66 3.50
C VAL A 88 -11.91 15.41 4.79
N PHE A 89 -11.16 14.77 5.67
CA PHE A 89 -10.65 15.42 6.88
C PHE A 89 -9.72 16.60 6.56
N GLY A 90 -8.82 16.45 5.58
CA GLY A 90 -8.00 17.54 5.07
C GLY A 90 -8.81 18.71 4.52
N MET A 91 -9.90 18.44 3.79
CA MET A 91 -10.83 19.48 3.32
C MET A 91 -11.51 20.22 4.48
N VAL A 92 -11.88 19.52 5.54
CA VAL A 92 -12.42 20.15 6.77
C VAL A 92 -11.36 21.04 7.44
N LEU A 93 -10.10 20.59 7.50
CA LEU A 93 -8.99 21.39 8.03
C LEU A 93 -8.77 22.68 7.22
N VAL A 94 -8.91 22.62 5.90
CA VAL A 94 -8.87 23.81 5.05
C VAL A 94 -10.05 24.73 5.33
N ALA A 95 -11.27 24.18 5.47
CA ALA A 95 -12.47 24.98 5.71
C ALA A 95 -12.40 25.78 7.03
N VAL A 96 -11.75 25.25 8.06
CA VAL A 96 -11.59 25.94 9.36
C VAL A 96 -10.51 27.03 9.36
N MET A 97 -9.72 27.17 8.28
CA MET A 97 -8.73 28.25 8.14
C MET A 97 -9.34 29.66 8.15
N VAL A 98 -10.67 29.79 8.05
CA VAL A 98 -11.36 31.08 8.23
C VAL A 98 -11.14 31.69 9.61
N VAL A 99 -10.73 30.90 10.61
CA VAL A 99 -10.35 31.39 11.94
C VAL A 99 -8.84 31.67 11.96
N PRO A 100 -8.38 32.87 12.38
CA PRO A 100 -6.97 33.27 12.30
C PRO A 100 -5.97 32.31 12.94
N VAL A 101 -6.32 31.67 14.07
CA VAL A 101 -5.45 30.69 14.74
C VAL A 101 -5.18 29.45 13.87
N PHE A 102 -6.15 29.05 13.06
CA PHE A 102 -6.06 27.85 12.23
C PHE A 102 -5.27 28.08 10.95
N VAL A 103 -5.08 29.33 10.49
CA VAL A 103 -4.27 29.66 9.30
C VAL A 103 -2.84 29.15 9.44
N MET A 104 -2.27 29.18 10.65
CA MET A 104 -0.90 28.71 10.91
C MET A 104 -0.84 27.22 11.24
N LEU A 105 -1.81 26.71 12.01
CA LEU A 105 -1.80 25.32 12.49
C LEU A 105 -2.19 24.31 11.42
N THR A 106 -3.21 24.62 10.61
CA THR A 106 -3.80 23.63 9.68
C THR A 106 -2.88 23.25 8.51
N PRO A 107 -2.05 24.14 7.91
CA PRO A 107 -1.08 23.70 6.90
C PRO A 107 -0.09 22.68 7.46
N PHE A 108 0.35 22.86 8.70
CA PHE A 108 1.24 21.91 9.38
C PHE A 108 0.57 20.54 9.57
N LEU A 109 -0.70 20.52 10.01
CA LEU A 109 -1.47 19.28 10.17
C LEU A 109 -1.70 18.57 8.83
N ILE A 110 -2.09 19.31 7.79
CA ILE A 110 -2.28 18.77 6.43
C ILE A 110 -0.96 18.18 5.91
N PHE A 111 0.16 18.86 6.15
CA PHE A 111 1.47 18.35 5.77
C PHE A 111 1.84 17.05 6.49
N MET A 112 1.56 16.93 7.79
CA MET A 112 1.77 15.69 8.54
C MET A 112 0.89 14.54 8.05
N LEU A 113 -0.38 14.80 7.73
CA LEU A 113 -1.28 13.82 7.12
C LEU A 113 -0.77 13.36 5.75
N ALA A 114 -0.34 14.30 4.90
CA ALA A 114 0.21 14.01 3.59
C ALA A 114 1.49 13.16 3.67
N ILE A 115 2.35 13.40 4.65
CA ILE A 115 3.53 12.56 4.92
C ILE A 115 3.10 11.14 5.28
N GLY A 116 2.14 10.98 6.18
CA GLY A 116 1.63 9.67 6.59
C GLY A 116 1.08 8.86 5.41
N ASP A 117 0.23 9.48 4.60
CA ASP A 117 -0.35 8.89 3.39
C ASP A 117 0.72 8.52 2.37
N PHE A 118 1.71 9.40 2.18
CA PHE A 118 2.82 9.15 1.26
C PHE A 118 3.64 7.91 1.66
N PHE A 119 3.95 7.75 2.95
CA PHE A 119 4.67 6.56 3.43
C PHE A 119 3.84 5.27 3.32
N LEU A 120 2.52 5.35 3.56
CA LEU A 120 1.60 4.23 3.36
C LEU A 120 1.55 3.82 1.88
N MET A 121 1.45 4.80 0.98
CA MET A 121 1.44 4.63 -0.47
C MET A 121 2.75 4.02 -0.97
N ILE A 122 3.92 4.54 -0.55
CA ILE A 122 5.22 3.97 -0.95
C ILE A 122 5.36 2.52 -0.47
N THR A 123 4.98 2.25 0.77
CA THR A 123 5.13 0.91 1.37
C THR A 123 4.25 -0.11 0.66
N SER A 124 3.00 0.23 0.37
CA SER A 124 2.10 -0.63 -0.42
C SER A 124 2.62 -0.82 -1.85
N SER A 125 3.12 0.24 -2.47
CA SER A 125 3.67 0.23 -3.84
C SER A 125 4.89 -0.67 -4.03
N MET A 126 5.63 -1.01 -2.97
CA MET A 126 6.75 -1.95 -3.06
C MET A 126 6.31 -3.33 -3.57
N TYR A 127 5.06 -3.74 -3.29
CA TYR A 127 4.50 -4.98 -3.81
C TYR A 127 4.33 -4.93 -5.33
N GLY A 128 3.75 -3.84 -5.87
CA GLY A 128 3.58 -3.64 -7.31
C GLY A 128 4.90 -3.49 -8.07
N ILE A 129 5.86 -2.73 -7.51
CA ILE A 129 7.21 -2.61 -8.08
C ILE A 129 7.90 -3.97 -8.14
N SER A 130 7.83 -4.74 -7.05
CA SER A 130 8.42 -6.08 -7.00
C SER A 130 7.75 -7.05 -7.99
N ALA A 131 6.44 -6.93 -8.19
CA ALA A 131 5.71 -7.69 -9.21
C ALA A 131 6.17 -7.31 -10.62
N ALA A 132 6.22 -6.02 -10.95
CA ALA A 132 6.62 -5.53 -12.27
C ALA A 132 8.04 -5.98 -12.64
N LEU A 133 9.01 -5.84 -11.72
CA LEU A 133 10.39 -6.29 -11.95
C LEU A 133 10.49 -7.79 -12.24
N ARG A 134 9.71 -8.63 -11.54
CA ARG A 134 9.74 -10.09 -11.71
C ARG A 134 9.04 -10.52 -12.99
N LEU A 135 7.86 -9.98 -13.28
CA LEU A 135 7.13 -10.25 -14.52
C LEU A 135 7.93 -9.78 -15.74
N GLY A 136 8.63 -8.65 -15.64
CA GLY A 136 9.53 -8.14 -16.68
C GLY A 136 10.74 -9.06 -16.90
N LYS A 137 11.35 -9.57 -15.83
CA LYS A 137 12.43 -10.58 -15.92
C LYS A 137 11.95 -11.92 -16.46
N ALA A 138 10.68 -12.29 -16.24
CA ALA A 138 10.07 -13.49 -16.77
C ALA A 138 9.67 -13.37 -18.25
N GLY A 139 9.70 -12.17 -18.83
CA GLY A 139 9.25 -11.90 -20.20
C GLY A 139 7.73 -11.85 -20.34
N GLU A 140 6.99 -11.85 -19.22
CA GLU A 140 5.52 -11.82 -19.22
C GLU A 140 4.97 -10.42 -19.50
N ILE A 141 5.76 -9.38 -19.21
CA ILE A 141 5.51 -8.00 -19.58
C ILE A 141 6.76 -7.39 -20.25
N SER A 142 6.57 -6.42 -21.15
CA SER A 142 7.69 -5.74 -21.78
C SER A 142 8.46 -4.88 -20.78
N LYS A 143 9.76 -4.65 -21.03
CA LYS A 143 10.59 -3.78 -20.17
C LYS A 143 10.01 -2.36 -20.07
N THR A 144 9.47 -1.83 -21.16
CA THR A 144 8.80 -0.52 -21.20
C THR A 144 7.56 -0.49 -20.31
N ALA A 145 6.72 -1.53 -20.36
CA ALA A 145 5.55 -1.63 -19.50
C ALA A 145 5.93 -1.68 -18.00
N SER A 146 7.00 -2.39 -17.66
CA SER A 146 7.51 -2.43 -16.28
C SER A 146 7.95 -1.04 -15.78
N VAL A 147 8.59 -0.23 -16.62
CA VAL A 147 9.02 1.14 -16.26
C VAL A 147 7.81 2.07 -16.10
N VAL A 148 6.83 1.96 -16.99
CA VAL A 148 5.59 2.74 -16.89
C VAL A 148 4.85 2.42 -15.59
N HIS A 149 4.67 1.13 -15.27
CA HIS A 149 4.05 0.74 -14.00
C HIS A 149 4.82 1.28 -12.79
N PHE A 150 6.15 1.23 -12.80
CA PHE A 150 6.98 1.82 -11.75
C PHE A 150 6.70 3.31 -11.55
N ILE A 151 6.64 4.10 -12.63
CA ILE A 151 6.37 5.55 -12.54
C ILE A 151 4.95 5.83 -12.04
N LEU A 152 3.96 5.06 -12.48
CA LEU A 152 2.56 5.26 -12.09
C LEU A 152 2.31 5.05 -10.59
N HIS A 153 3.14 4.25 -9.91
CA HIS A 153 3.01 4.03 -8.46
C HIS A 153 3.32 5.27 -7.61
N PHE A 154 3.86 6.33 -8.22
CA PHE A 154 4.08 7.60 -7.53
C PHE A 154 2.87 8.55 -7.61
N PHE A 155 1.82 8.20 -8.36
CA PHE A 155 0.62 9.01 -8.52
C PHE A 155 -0.59 8.30 -7.92
N PHE A 156 -1.18 8.86 -6.86
CA PHE A 156 -2.21 8.22 -6.03
C PHE A 156 -3.33 7.46 -6.78
N VAL A 157 -3.99 8.08 -7.75
CA VAL A 157 -5.06 7.43 -8.54
C VAL A 157 -4.47 6.46 -9.57
N ALA A 158 -3.36 6.85 -10.19
CA ALA A 158 -2.70 6.04 -11.21
C ALA A 158 -2.08 4.77 -10.61
N ASP A 159 -1.70 4.82 -9.33
CA ASP A 159 -1.15 3.74 -8.53
C ASP A 159 -2.15 2.59 -8.37
N VAL A 160 -3.42 2.92 -8.08
CA VAL A 160 -4.52 1.94 -8.02
C VAL A 160 -4.79 1.32 -9.39
N ILE A 161 -4.87 2.15 -10.44
CA ILE A 161 -5.12 1.67 -11.81
C ILE A 161 -3.98 0.75 -12.26
N SER A 162 -2.74 1.17 -12.00
CA SER A 162 -1.52 0.42 -12.31
C SER A 162 -1.53 -0.97 -11.67
N ALA A 163 -1.92 -1.07 -10.39
CA ALA A 163 -2.03 -2.34 -9.68
C ALA A 163 -3.07 -3.28 -10.30
N ILE A 164 -4.26 -2.76 -10.62
CA ILE A 164 -5.34 -3.54 -11.23
C ILE A 164 -4.90 -4.07 -12.60
N VAL A 165 -4.30 -3.21 -13.44
CA VAL A 165 -3.81 -3.59 -14.77
C VAL A 165 -2.69 -4.61 -14.68
N LEU A 166 -1.74 -4.42 -13.75
CA LEU A 166 -0.60 -5.32 -13.55
C LEU A 166 -1.08 -6.71 -13.13
N TYR A 167 -2.02 -6.80 -12.18
CA TYR A 167 -2.61 -8.08 -11.75
C TYR A 167 -3.37 -8.77 -12.89
N ARG A 168 -4.20 -8.04 -13.65
CA ARG A 168 -4.93 -8.61 -14.78
C ARG A 168 -3.98 -9.16 -15.86
N THR A 169 -2.89 -8.44 -16.13
CA THR A 169 -1.87 -8.85 -17.10
C THR A 169 -1.16 -10.12 -16.65
N ALA A 170 -0.73 -10.18 -15.38
CA ALA A 170 -0.10 -11.36 -14.81
C ALA A 170 -1.03 -12.59 -14.84
N LYS A 171 -2.30 -12.41 -14.47
CA LYS A 171 -3.32 -13.47 -14.49
C LYS A 171 -3.55 -14.02 -15.91
N LYS A 172 -3.65 -13.13 -16.90
CA LYS A 172 -3.83 -13.52 -18.31
C LYS A 172 -2.64 -14.31 -18.84
N LYS A 173 -1.41 -13.86 -18.55
CA LYS A 173 -0.18 -14.54 -18.98
C LYS A 173 -0.02 -15.93 -18.36
N LYS A 174 -0.40 -16.09 -17.10
CA LYS A 174 -0.44 -17.41 -16.46
C LYS A 174 -1.43 -18.35 -17.15
N GLN A 175 -2.63 -17.86 -17.49
CA GLN A 175 -3.63 -18.65 -18.22
C GLN A 175 -3.16 -19.03 -19.63
N GLU A 176 -2.45 -18.14 -20.33
CA GLU A 176 -1.82 -18.41 -21.64
C GLU A 176 -0.68 -19.42 -21.59
N ASN A 177 -0.04 -19.62 -20.43
CA ASN A 177 1.03 -20.62 -20.23
C ASN A 177 0.50 -22.00 -19.80
N ILE A 178 -0.79 -22.12 -19.47
CA ILE A 178 -1.44 -23.38 -19.08
C ILE A 178 -1.89 -24.30 -20.28
N PRO A 179 -2.06 -23.86 -21.55
CA PRO A 179 -2.66 -24.70 -22.58
C PRO A 179 -1.70 -25.61 -23.37
N LEU A 180 -0.44 -25.79 -22.95
CA LEU A 180 0.51 -26.68 -23.65
C LEU A 180 0.98 -27.89 -22.82
N LYS A 181 0.52 -28.05 -21.58
CA LYS A 181 0.91 -29.20 -20.75
C LYS A 181 -0.01 -30.42 -20.91
N ASP A 182 -1.24 -30.20 -21.38
CA ASP A 182 -2.25 -31.26 -21.53
C ASP A 182 -2.34 -31.83 -22.95
N SER A 183 -1.65 -31.23 -23.93
CA SER A 183 -1.60 -31.70 -25.33
C SER A 183 -0.38 -32.56 -25.67
N GLN A 184 0.41 -32.96 -24.67
CA GLN A 184 1.55 -33.88 -24.80
C GLN A 184 1.25 -35.27 -24.20
N LEU A 185 -0.01 -35.52 -23.83
CA LEU A 185 -0.47 -36.78 -23.23
C LEU A 185 -1.56 -37.50 -24.06
N PHE A 186 -1.77 -37.07 -25.31
CA PHE A 186 -2.60 -37.79 -26.30
C PHE A 186 -1.80 -38.06 -27.56
#